data_AF-A0A5C5S5S8-F1
#
_entry.id   AF-A0A5C5S5S8-F1
#
_cell.length_a   1.000
_cell.length_b   1.000
_cell.length_c   1.000
_cell.angle_alpha   90.00
_cell.angle_beta   90.00
_cell.angle_gamma   90.00
#
_symmetry.space_group_name_H-M   'P 1'
#
loop_
_entity.id
_entity.type
_entity.pdbx_description
1 polymer ?
#
loop_
_entity_poly.entity_id
_entity_poly.type
_entity_poly.pdbx_seq_one_letter_code
_entity_poly.pdbx_strand_id
1 'polypeptide(L)'
;MLGTETVGFTRSLGDDDDGNPTPGPSWNVERCNVQSGSGSEQIAVDRNAAAQTLTIYLPVGAPAVDHRVTLTVRGLSGWRIIGDPLELVSDEGDPDLAGWVLIVTRGKG
;
A
#
# COMPACT_ATOMS: atom_id res chain seq x y z
N MET A 1 -20.72 0.77 3.27
CA MET A 1 -19.89 1.51 4.26
C MET A 1 -18.44 1.34 3.84
N LEU A 2 -17.79 2.43 3.39
CA LEU A 2 -16.36 2.43 3.09
C LEU A 2 -15.63 2.37 4.44
N GLY A 3 -15.04 1.22 4.76
CA GLY A 3 -14.37 1.02 6.05
C GLY A 3 -13.05 1.75 6.08
N THR A 4 -12.90 2.69 7.02
CA THR A 4 -11.60 3.24 7.41
C THR A 4 -10.81 2.16 8.14
N GLU A 5 -9.63 1.81 7.64
CA GLU A 5 -8.77 0.76 8.19
C GLU A 5 -7.43 1.33 8.65
N THR A 6 -6.77 0.59 9.53
CA THR A 6 -5.39 0.88 9.92
C THR A 6 -4.44 0.07 9.04
N VAL A 7 -3.51 0.77 8.38
CA VAL A 7 -2.46 0.16 7.55
C VAL A 7 -1.14 0.28 8.27
N GLY A 8 -0.50 -0.85 8.51
CA GLY A 8 0.84 -0.92 9.07
C GLY A 8 1.88 -0.84 7.96
N PHE A 9 2.95 -0.10 8.19
CA PHE A 9 4.08 0.05 7.31
C PHE A 9 5.32 -0.43 8.04
N THR A 10 6.15 -1.21 7.36
CA THR A 10 7.45 -1.64 7.86
C THR A 10 8.47 -1.31 6.80
N ARG A 11 9.42 -0.42 7.11
CA ARG A 11 10.53 -0.11 6.21
C ARG A 11 11.50 -1.28 6.17
N SER A 12 11.94 -1.71 5.00
CA SER A 12 13.03 -2.69 4.89
C SER A 12 14.38 -2.01 5.11
N LEU A 13 15.23 -2.57 5.96
CA LEU A 13 16.61 -2.09 6.18
C LEU A 13 17.59 -2.57 5.10
N GLY A 14 17.10 -3.37 4.16
CA GLY A 14 17.88 -4.11 3.17
C GLY A 14 17.39 -5.55 3.14
N ASP A 15 18.08 -6.38 2.39
CA ASP A 15 17.86 -7.82 2.36
C ASP A 15 18.88 -8.51 3.29
N ASP A 16 18.46 -9.55 4.01
CA ASP A 16 19.36 -10.42 4.76
C ASP A 16 20.17 -11.31 3.80
N ASP A 17 21.05 -12.15 4.36
CA ASP A 17 21.91 -13.06 3.58
C ASP A 17 21.10 -14.07 2.75
N ASP A 18 19.85 -14.34 3.15
CA ASP A 18 18.88 -15.20 2.45
C ASP A 18 18.04 -14.44 1.40
N GLY A 19 18.30 -13.15 1.19
CA GLY A 19 17.55 -12.31 0.25
C GLY A 19 16.15 -11.94 0.74
N ASN A 20 15.86 -12.09 2.03
CA ASN A 20 14.62 -11.65 2.63
C ASN A 20 14.74 -10.22 3.14
N PRO A 21 13.74 -9.36 2.94
CA PRO A 21 13.78 -8.00 3.46
C PRO A 21 13.87 -8.02 5.00
N THR A 22 14.94 -7.46 5.54
CA THR A 22 15.13 -7.29 6.98
C THR A 22 14.16 -6.22 7.50
N PRO A 23 13.29 -6.54 8.48
CA PRO A 23 12.34 -5.59 9.00
C PRO A 23 13.04 -4.46 9.76
N GLY A 24 12.70 -3.23 9.40
CA GLY A 24 13.15 -2.00 10.03
C GLY A 24 12.06 -1.32 10.86
N PRO A 25 12.17 0.00 11.08
CA PRO A 25 11.17 0.75 11.82
C PRO A 25 9.80 0.61 11.16
N SER A 26 8.79 0.41 12.00
CA SER A 26 7.39 0.29 11.60
C SER A 26 6.54 1.42 12.18
N TRP A 27 5.49 1.79 11.46
CA TRP A 27 4.51 2.78 11.88
C TRP A 27 3.14 2.41 11.33
N ASN A 28 2.10 2.94 11.96
CA ASN A 28 0.71 2.72 11.54
C ASN A 28 0.12 4.02 11.03
N VAL A 29 -0.67 3.92 9.96
CA VAL A 29 -1.51 5.01 9.48
C VAL A 29 -2.96 4.58 9.67
N GLU A 30 -3.70 5.37 10.43
CA GLU A 30 -5.12 5.15 10.70
C GLU A 30 -5.97 5.83 9.63
N ARG A 31 -7.26 5.47 9.56
CA ARG A 31 -8.24 6.08 8.65
C ARG A 31 -7.91 5.92 7.15
N CYS A 32 -7.17 4.88 6.78
CA CYS A 32 -6.92 4.57 5.39
C CYS A 32 -8.19 4.00 4.74
N ASN A 33 -8.51 4.43 3.52
CA ASN A 33 -9.57 3.81 2.73
C ASN A 33 -8.95 2.71 1.88
N VAL A 34 -9.35 1.46 2.11
CA VAL A 34 -8.81 0.30 1.40
C VAL A 34 -9.86 -0.27 0.47
N GLN A 35 -9.59 -0.20 -0.82
CA GLN A 35 -10.44 -0.73 -1.88
C GLN A 35 -9.79 -1.96 -2.50
N SER A 36 -10.56 -3.03 -2.66
CA SER A 36 -10.10 -4.18 -3.44
C SER A 36 -10.02 -3.78 -4.91
N GLY A 37 -8.88 -4.06 -5.56
CA GLY A 37 -8.76 -3.85 -7.00
C GLY A 37 -9.81 -4.69 -7.74
N SER A 38 -10.60 -4.06 -8.60
CA SER A 38 -11.51 -4.80 -9.49
C SER A 38 -10.66 -5.50 -10.55
N GLY A 39 -10.90 -6.79 -10.81
CA GLY A 39 -10.09 -7.66 -11.70
C GLY A 39 -9.95 -7.22 -13.17
N SER A 40 -10.40 -6.03 -13.54
CA SER A 40 -10.22 -5.40 -14.85
C SER A 40 -8.88 -4.68 -15.03
N GLU A 41 -8.19 -4.26 -13.95
CA GLU A 41 -6.84 -3.68 -14.03
C GLU A 41 -5.74 -4.76 -14.13
N GLN A 42 -6.13 -6.03 -14.02
CA GLN A 42 -5.26 -7.20 -13.96
C GLN A 42 -4.71 -7.63 -15.33
N ILE A 43 -5.14 -7.01 -16.42
CA ILE A 43 -4.80 -7.46 -17.79
C ILE A 43 -3.38 -7.07 -18.21
N ALA A 44 -2.70 -6.16 -17.51
CA ALA A 44 -1.43 -5.61 -17.99
C ALA A 44 -0.15 -6.05 -17.24
N VAL A 45 -0.21 -6.55 -16.00
CA VAL A 45 1.02 -6.59 -15.17
C VAL A 45 1.63 -7.96 -14.93
N ASP A 46 0.89 -9.07 -14.79
CA ASP A 46 1.56 -10.37 -14.66
C ASP A 46 0.59 -11.54 -14.88
N ARG A 47 1.07 -12.63 -15.51
CA ARG A 47 0.31 -13.88 -15.71
C ARG A 47 0.06 -14.67 -14.41
N ASN A 48 0.09 -14.01 -13.26
CA ASN A 48 -0.10 -14.62 -11.96
C ASN A 48 -1.55 -14.39 -11.51
N ALA A 49 -2.44 -15.26 -11.96
CA ALA A 49 -3.89 -15.21 -11.73
C ALA A 49 -4.32 -15.29 -10.24
N ALA A 50 -3.37 -15.35 -9.30
CA ALA A 50 -3.61 -15.42 -7.86
C ALA A 50 -3.12 -14.18 -7.08
N ALA A 51 -2.48 -13.20 -7.73
CA ALA A 51 -2.02 -11.99 -7.05
C ALA A 51 -3.22 -11.12 -6.65
N GLN A 52 -3.37 -10.88 -5.34
CA GLN A 52 -4.39 -9.95 -4.83
C GLN A 52 -3.86 -8.52 -4.96
N THR A 53 -4.68 -7.61 -5.47
CA THR A 53 -4.35 -6.19 -5.58
C THR A 53 -5.32 -5.36 -4.73
N LEU A 54 -4.78 -4.41 -3.98
CA LEU A 54 -5.55 -3.43 -3.22
C LEU A 54 -5.10 -2.02 -3.61
N THR A 55 -6.06 -1.11 -3.66
CA THR A 55 -5.81 0.33 -3.76
C THR A 55 -6.06 0.94 -2.38
N ILE A 56 -5.04 1.58 -1.82
CA ILE A 56 -5.07 2.17 -0.48
C ILE A 56 -4.95 3.68 -0.62
N TYR A 57 -5.92 4.39 -0.07
CA TYR A 57 -5.88 5.85 0.05
C TYR A 57 -5.49 6.20 1.48
N LEU A 58 -4.36 6.88 1.62
CA LEU A 58 -3.87 7.39 2.89
C LEU A 58 -4.46 8.79 3.14
N PRO A 59 -4.77 9.12 4.40
CA PRO A 59 -5.27 10.45 4.76
C PRO A 59 -4.18 11.52 4.66
N VAL A 60 -4.63 12.78 4.66
CA VAL A 60 -3.75 13.94 4.79
C VAL A 60 -2.91 13.87 6.07
N GLY A 61 -1.62 14.18 5.94
CA GLY A 61 -0.65 14.10 7.04
C GLY A 61 -0.04 12.70 7.26
N ALA A 62 -0.40 11.70 6.45
CA ALA A 62 0.36 10.45 6.42
C ALA A 62 1.82 10.73 6.00
N PRO A 63 2.80 10.03 6.60
CA PRO A 63 4.19 10.18 6.22
C PRO A 63 4.40 9.77 4.77
N ALA A 64 5.39 10.38 4.10
CA ALA A 64 5.77 9.98 2.76
C ALA A 64 6.12 8.48 2.73
N VAL A 65 5.57 7.77 1.76
CA VAL A 65 5.73 6.33 1.59
C VAL A 65 6.54 6.09 0.32
N ASP A 66 7.44 5.11 0.33
CA ASP A 66 8.22 4.69 -0.84
C ASP A 66 8.15 3.16 -1.04
N HIS A 67 8.58 2.68 -2.21
CA HIS A 67 8.48 1.26 -2.57
C HIS A 67 9.30 0.30 -1.68
N ARG A 68 10.18 0.80 -0.81
CA ARG A 68 11.00 -0.02 0.10
C ARG A 68 10.28 -0.40 1.40
N VAL A 69 8.97 -0.19 1.46
CA VAL A 69 8.15 -0.58 2.61
C VAL A 69 7.31 -1.81 2.28
N THR A 70 7.16 -2.67 3.28
CA THR A 70 6.18 -3.75 3.27
C THR A 70 4.97 -3.31 4.09
N LEU A 71 3.76 -3.57 3.59
CA LEU A 71 2.53 -3.18 4.25
C LEU A 71 1.84 -4.37 4.93
N THR A 72 1.11 -4.04 5.99
CA THR A 72 0.19 -4.93 6.70
C THR A 72 -1.21 -4.33 6.67
N VAL A 73 -2.14 -5.02 6.02
CA VAL A 73 -3.52 -4.57 5.82
C VAL A 73 -4.45 -5.67 6.30
N ARG A 74 -5.45 -5.35 7.14
CA ARG A 74 -6.38 -6.34 7.71
C ARG A 74 -5.70 -7.50 8.46
N GLY A 75 -4.56 -7.24 9.09
CA GLY A 75 -3.75 -8.27 9.76
C GLY A 75 -2.98 -9.20 8.82
N LEU A 76 -3.05 -8.97 7.50
CA LEU A 76 -2.27 -9.68 6.49
C LEU A 76 -1.03 -8.85 6.15
N SER A 77 0.16 -9.39 6.41
CA SER A 77 1.45 -8.77 6.04
C SER A 77 1.95 -9.28 4.69
N GLY A 78 2.98 -8.61 4.16
CA GLY A 78 3.64 -9.00 2.91
C GLY A 78 3.07 -8.30 1.67
N TRP A 79 2.28 -7.25 1.84
CA TRP A 79 1.84 -6.39 0.74
C TRP A 79 3.00 -5.52 0.27
N ARG A 80 3.19 -5.43 -1.05
CA ARG A 80 4.25 -4.63 -1.68
C ARG A 80 3.62 -3.60 -2.61
N ILE A 81 4.17 -2.40 -2.64
CA ILE A 81 3.71 -1.34 -3.54
C ILE A 81 4.09 -1.72 -4.98
N ILE A 82 3.12 -1.59 -5.88
CA ILE A 82 3.32 -1.69 -7.33
C ILE A 82 3.46 -0.27 -7.87
N GLY A 83 4.55 -0.02 -8.59
CA GLY A 83 4.83 1.31 -9.14
C GLY A 83 5.15 2.33 -8.06
N ASP A 84 4.98 3.61 -8.40
CA ASP A 84 5.27 4.72 -7.51
C ASP A 84 4.00 5.18 -6.77
N PRO A 85 4.10 5.50 -5.47
CA PRO A 85 3.05 6.18 -4.72
C PRO A 85 2.61 7.47 -5.43
N LEU A 86 1.31 7.64 -5.64
CA LEU A 86 0.76 8.84 -6.25
C LEU A 86 0.30 9.80 -5.16
N GLU A 87 0.82 11.02 -5.20
CA GLU A 87 0.33 12.10 -4.33
C GLU A 87 -1.04 12.53 -4.85
N LEU A 88 -2.07 12.42 -4.01
CA LEU A 88 -3.35 13.05 -4.29
C LEU A 88 -3.23 14.50 -3.86
N VAL A 89 -2.98 15.38 -4.83
CA VAL A 89 -3.13 16.81 -4.63
C VAL A 89 -4.61 17.13 -4.84
N SER A 90 -5.31 17.56 -3.79
CA SER A 90 -6.71 17.99 -3.93
C SER A 90 -6.78 19.16 -4.93
N ASP A 91 -7.36 18.91 -6.09
CA ASP A 91 -7.80 19.96 -7.02
C ASP A 91 -9.05 20.62 -6.38
N GLU A 92 -8.90 21.88 -5.98
CA GLU A 92 -9.95 22.78 -5.48
C GLU A 92 -10.96 22.21 -4.45
N GLY A 93 -10.64 22.29 -3.15
CA GLY A 93 -11.66 22.55 -2.11
C GLY A 93 -11.81 21.55 -0.95
N ASP A 94 -11.31 20.31 -1.07
CA ASP A 94 -11.41 19.30 0.00
C ASP A 94 -10.02 18.95 0.60
N PRO A 95 -9.61 19.62 1.69
CA PRO A 95 -8.30 19.38 2.33
C PRO A 95 -8.18 17.99 2.97
N ASP A 96 -9.29 17.27 3.17
CA ASP A 96 -9.32 15.91 3.71
C ASP A 96 -8.86 14.84 2.70
N LEU A 97 -8.74 15.17 1.40
CA LEU A 97 -8.33 14.23 0.34
C LEU A 97 -6.85 14.36 -0.07
N ALA A 98 -6.11 15.31 0.52
CA ALA A 98 -4.72 15.58 0.19
C ALA A 98 -3.76 14.56 0.83
N GLY A 99 -3.71 13.34 0.31
CA GLY A 99 -2.93 12.24 0.88
C GLY A 99 -2.12 11.48 -0.17
N TRP A 100 -2.19 10.15 -0.11
CA TRP A 100 -1.47 9.27 -1.05
C TRP A 100 -2.36 8.16 -1.55
N VAL A 101 -2.16 7.75 -2.81
CA VAL A 101 -2.73 6.52 -3.37
C VAL A 101 -1.60 5.52 -3.56
N LEU A 102 -1.78 4.35 -2.96
CA LEU A 102 -0.88 3.22 -3.10
C LEU A 102 -1.62 2.08 -3.79
N ILE A 103 -1.06 1.56 -4.87
CA ILE A 103 -1.48 0.28 -5.42
C ILE A 103 -0.55 -0.75 -4.82
N VAL A 104 -1.10 -1.73 -4.12
CA VAL A 104 -0.30 -2.80 -3.49
C VAL A 104 -0.73 -4.16 -4.01
N THR A 105 0.23 -5.07 -4.13
CA THR A 105 -0.02 -6.46 -4.43
C THR A 105 0.54 -7.37 -3.36
N ARG A 106 -0.08 -8.55 -3.26
CA ARG A 106 0.44 -9.69 -2.52
C ARG A 106 0.48 -10.87 -3.48
N GLY A 107 1.70 -11.23 -3.88
CA GLY A 107 1.95 -12.48 -4.60
C GLY A 107 1.71 -13.68 -3.68
N LYS A 108 1.41 -14.84 -4.28
CA LYS A 108 1.47 -16.11 -3.55
C LYS A 108 2.91 -16.28 -3.05
N GLY A 109 3.08 -16.40 -1.74
CA GLY A 109 4.30 -17.03 -1.19
C GLY A 109 4.46 -18.43 -1.77
#